data_AF-A0A8T0U4T5-F1
#
_entry.id   AF-A0A8T0U4T5-F1
#
_cell.length_a   1.000
_cell.length_b   1.000
_cell.length_c   1.000
_cell.angle_alpha   90.00
_cell.angle_beta   90.00
_cell.angle_gamma   90.00
#
_symmetry.space_group_name_H-M   'P 1'
#
loop_
_entity.id
_entity.type
_entity.pdbx_description
1 polymer ?
#
loop_
_entity_poly.entity_id
_entity_poly.type
_entity_poly.pdbx_seq_one_letter_code
_entity_poly.pdbx_strand_id
1 'polypeptide(L)'
;MARLEDKAAELVVEACVRTESVRKCVFTSSLLACVWRQNYARDRRFPTTIDENCWSDESLCRDNKLWFALGKTMAEKAAWRAARGTDLKLVTMCPALVTGPGLRRRNPTPSIAYLKGAHAMFAEGLLATSNVEGVAEAHVRVYKEMDGTAGGRYICYDHVVRRAEEFAELQRQLGLRAPAGRAPAAPDERAERFELCNRKLTAPMSARRRCTYDAYFTVLYE
;
A
#
# COMPACT_ATOMS: atom_id res chain seq x y z
N MET A 1 19.30 -2.94 -3.97
CA MET A 1 18.18 -2.12 -3.46
C MET A 1 17.16 -2.98 -2.70
N ALA A 2 16.47 -3.95 -3.30
CA ALA A 2 15.48 -4.77 -2.57
C ALA A 2 16.03 -5.51 -1.34
N ARG A 3 17.26 -6.07 -1.41
CA ARG A 3 17.94 -6.67 -0.24
C ARG A 3 18.22 -5.67 0.90
N LEU A 4 18.40 -4.39 0.58
CA LEU A 4 18.59 -3.36 1.60
C LEU A 4 17.28 -3.04 2.31
N GLU A 5 16.15 -2.99 1.58
CA GLU A 5 14.83 -2.81 2.20
C GLU A 5 14.45 -4.01 3.09
N ASP A 6 14.72 -5.24 2.63
CA ASP A 6 14.55 -6.47 3.41
C ASP A 6 15.33 -6.41 4.73
N LYS A 7 16.64 -6.12 4.67
CA LYS A 7 17.47 -6.08 5.86
C LYS A 7 17.13 -4.92 6.80
N ALA A 8 16.79 -3.75 6.24
CA ALA A 8 16.37 -2.61 7.05
C ALA A 8 15.07 -2.91 7.81
N ALA A 9 14.08 -3.52 7.16
CA ALA A 9 12.82 -3.89 7.79
C ALA A 9 13.02 -4.92 8.91
N GLU A 10 13.83 -5.96 8.66
CA GLU A 10 14.20 -6.95 9.68
C GLU A 10 14.83 -6.29 10.90
N LEU A 11 15.88 -5.47 10.70
CA LEU A 11 16.61 -4.83 11.80
C LEU A 11 15.75 -3.89 12.64
N VAL A 12 14.84 -3.13 12.01
CA VAL A 12 13.91 -2.24 12.73
C VAL A 12 12.93 -3.05 13.57
N VAL A 13 12.36 -4.11 13.02
CA VAL A 13 11.40 -4.96 13.75
C VAL A 13 12.10 -5.71 14.88
N GLU A 14 13.30 -6.24 14.66
CA GLU A 14 14.11 -6.83 15.73
C GLU A 14 14.44 -5.82 16.84
N ALA A 15 14.72 -4.56 16.49
CA ALA A 15 14.94 -3.50 17.48
C ALA A 15 13.67 -3.24 18.30
N CYS A 16 12.49 -3.24 17.66
CA CYS A 16 11.21 -3.17 18.37
C CYS A 16 11.02 -4.37 19.31
N VAL A 17 11.32 -5.59 18.86
CA VAL A 17 11.22 -6.82 19.68
C VAL A 17 12.13 -6.75 20.91
N ARG A 18 13.37 -6.27 20.75
CA ARG A 18 14.34 -6.16 21.86
C ARG A 18 14.02 -5.02 22.84
N THR A 19 13.12 -4.11 22.50
CA THR A 19 12.82 -2.94 23.32
C THR A 19 11.59 -3.19 24.18
N GLU A 20 11.80 -3.40 25.48
CA GLU A 20 10.73 -3.73 26.43
C GLU A 20 9.63 -2.68 26.59
N SER A 21 9.75 -1.46 26.07
CA SER A 21 8.65 -0.48 26.08
C SER A 21 7.81 -0.52 24.80
N VAL A 22 8.28 -1.20 23.75
CA VAL A 22 7.61 -1.27 22.44
C VAL A 22 6.77 -2.55 22.38
N ARG A 23 5.45 -2.40 22.34
CA ARG A 23 4.49 -3.52 22.28
C ARG A 23 3.81 -3.68 20.93
N LYS A 24 3.72 -2.59 20.17
CA LYS A 24 2.94 -2.51 18.93
C LYS A 24 3.77 -1.87 17.84
N CYS A 25 3.75 -2.45 16.65
CA CYS A 25 4.40 -1.91 15.46
C CYS A 25 3.39 -1.87 14.30
N VAL A 26 3.25 -0.70 13.67
CA VAL A 26 2.55 -0.56 12.39
C VAL A 26 3.59 -0.31 11.31
N PHE A 27 3.74 -1.29 10.42
CA PHE A 27 4.73 -1.27 9.36
C PHE A 27 4.10 -0.83 8.03
N THR A 28 4.64 0.21 7.40
CA THR A 28 4.14 0.70 6.10
C THR A 28 4.74 -0.10 4.94
N SER A 29 3.96 -1.04 4.43
CA SER A 29 4.21 -1.76 3.18
C SER A 29 3.65 -0.97 1.98
N SER A 30 3.08 -1.65 0.99
CA SER A 30 2.43 -1.07 -0.18
C SER A 30 1.47 -2.07 -0.81
N LEU A 31 0.45 -1.59 -1.52
CA LEU A 31 -0.39 -2.41 -2.40
C LEU A 31 0.44 -3.23 -3.40
N LEU A 32 1.62 -2.73 -3.79
CA LEU A 32 2.55 -3.47 -4.65
C LEU A 32 3.07 -4.77 -4.05
N ALA A 33 2.94 -4.97 -2.73
CA ALA A 33 3.23 -6.23 -2.09
C ALA A 33 2.12 -7.29 -2.29
N CYS A 34 0.98 -6.92 -2.89
CA CYS A 34 -0.20 -7.78 -3.04
C CYS A 34 -0.58 -8.11 -4.49
N VAL A 35 -0.26 -7.23 -5.46
CA VAL A 35 -0.87 -7.25 -6.81
C VAL A 35 -0.13 -8.06 -7.87
N TRP A 36 1.19 -8.28 -7.76
CA TRP A 36 2.01 -8.85 -8.84
C TRP A 36 2.09 -10.38 -8.75
N ARG A 37 1.26 -11.13 -9.47
CA ARG A 37 1.21 -12.60 -9.36
C ARG A 37 0.89 -13.30 -10.68
N GLN A 38 1.35 -14.55 -10.81
CA GLN A 38 1.24 -15.34 -12.04
C GLN A 38 -0.07 -16.14 -12.17
N ASN A 39 -0.71 -16.49 -11.05
CA ASN A 39 -1.67 -17.59 -11.00
C ASN A 39 -3.13 -17.12 -10.92
N TYR A 40 -3.65 -16.63 -12.03
CA TYR A 40 -5.08 -16.41 -12.17
C TYR A 40 -5.62 -17.15 -13.37
N ALA A 41 -6.55 -18.07 -13.12
CA ALA A 41 -7.25 -18.77 -14.17
C ALA A 41 -7.93 -17.73 -15.07
N ARG A 42 -7.50 -17.68 -16.35
CA ARG A 42 -7.99 -16.71 -17.35
C ARG A 42 -9.45 -16.90 -17.71
N ASP A 43 -10.05 -18.02 -17.31
CA ASP A 43 -11.38 -18.46 -17.70
C ASP A 43 -12.32 -18.51 -16.48
N ARG A 44 -12.35 -17.41 -15.71
CA ARG A 44 -13.26 -17.26 -14.57
C ARG A 44 -14.39 -16.32 -14.94
N ARG A 45 -15.62 -16.75 -14.65
CA ARG A 45 -16.86 -15.98 -14.82
C ARG A 45 -16.89 -14.70 -13.96
N PHE A 46 -16.05 -14.62 -12.93
CA PHE A 46 -15.96 -13.50 -12.00
C PHE A 46 -14.51 -13.04 -11.83
N PRO A 47 -14.28 -11.74 -11.57
CA PRO A 47 -12.95 -11.21 -11.29
C PRO A 47 -12.34 -11.92 -10.08
N THR A 48 -11.02 -12.10 -10.07
CA THR A 48 -10.34 -12.61 -8.89
C THR A 48 -10.09 -11.47 -7.89
N THR A 49 -10.59 -11.62 -6.66
CA THR A 49 -10.41 -10.63 -5.61
C THR A 49 -8.95 -10.57 -5.13
N ILE A 50 -8.42 -9.34 -4.99
CA ILE A 50 -7.14 -9.05 -4.34
C ILE A 50 -7.44 -8.42 -2.99
N ASP A 51 -7.08 -9.14 -1.94
CA ASP A 51 -7.31 -8.77 -0.56
C ASP A 51 -6.00 -8.80 0.25
N GLU A 52 -6.12 -8.61 1.55
CA GLU A 52 -5.00 -8.58 2.49
C GLU A 52 -4.22 -9.91 2.57
N ASN A 53 -4.77 -11.01 2.05
CA ASN A 53 -4.13 -12.32 2.05
C ASN A 53 -3.23 -12.52 0.81
N CYS A 54 -3.35 -11.65 -0.20
CA CYS A 54 -2.61 -11.76 -1.44
C CYS A 54 -1.17 -11.27 -1.31
N TRP A 55 -0.21 -12.05 -1.81
CA TRP A 55 1.20 -11.69 -1.89
C TRP A 55 1.65 -11.63 -3.35
N SER A 56 2.51 -10.67 -3.62
CA SER A 56 3.23 -10.56 -4.88
C SER A 56 4.34 -11.62 -4.96
N ASP A 57 4.56 -12.10 -6.17
CA ASP A 57 5.58 -13.07 -6.53
C ASP A 57 6.91 -12.35 -6.77
N GLU A 58 7.92 -12.71 -5.98
CA GLU A 58 9.24 -12.08 -6.05
C GLU A 58 9.97 -12.36 -7.35
N SER A 59 9.75 -13.55 -7.96
CA SER A 59 10.35 -13.91 -9.24
C SER A 59 9.70 -13.10 -10.36
N LEU A 60 8.37 -13.00 -10.40
CA LEU A 60 7.67 -12.13 -11.36
C LEU A 60 8.13 -10.68 -11.24
N CYS A 61 8.24 -10.16 -10.02
CA CYS A 61 8.73 -8.80 -9.79
C CYS A 61 10.18 -8.63 -10.28
N ARG A 62 11.05 -9.62 -10.09
CA ARG A 62 12.44 -9.60 -10.56
C ARG A 62 12.53 -9.66 -12.08
N ASP A 63 11.80 -10.56 -12.71
CA ASP A 63 11.82 -10.79 -14.16
C ASP A 63 11.31 -9.56 -14.93
N ASN A 64 10.27 -8.92 -14.40
CA ASN A 64 9.71 -7.68 -14.97
C ASN A 64 10.41 -6.41 -14.48
N LYS A 65 11.52 -6.54 -13.74
CA LYS A 65 12.30 -5.41 -13.18
C LYS A 65 11.46 -4.45 -12.32
N LEU A 66 10.41 -4.95 -11.66
CA LEU A 66 9.53 -4.22 -10.74
C LEU A 66 10.21 -4.07 -9.38
N TRP A 67 11.37 -3.41 -9.35
CA TRP A 67 12.27 -3.38 -8.18
C TRP A 67 11.65 -2.80 -6.92
N PHE A 68 10.74 -1.83 -7.06
CA PHE A 68 10.05 -1.23 -5.92
C PHE A 68 9.00 -2.18 -5.34
N ALA A 69 8.22 -2.86 -6.19
CA ALA A 69 7.32 -3.92 -5.75
C ALA A 69 8.08 -5.04 -5.04
N LEU A 70 9.19 -5.50 -5.65
CA LEU A 70 10.06 -6.51 -5.05
C LEU A 70 10.57 -6.09 -3.66
N GLY A 71 11.06 -4.85 -3.53
CA GLY A 71 11.53 -4.29 -2.27
C GLY A 71 10.45 -4.30 -1.20
N LYS A 72 9.26 -3.79 -1.52
CA LYS A 72 8.10 -3.77 -0.60
C LYS A 72 7.65 -5.16 -0.19
N THR A 73 7.58 -6.11 -1.12
CA THR A 73 7.25 -7.51 -0.82
C THR A 73 8.27 -8.14 0.11
N MET A 74 9.57 -8.01 -0.18
CA MET A 74 10.63 -8.59 0.65
C MET A 74 10.65 -7.97 2.04
N ALA A 75 10.60 -6.64 2.13
CA ALA A 75 10.60 -5.90 3.40
C ALA A 75 9.43 -6.30 4.30
N GLU A 76 8.23 -6.43 3.74
CA GLU A 76 7.07 -6.86 4.52
C GLU A 76 7.20 -8.31 5.01
N LYS A 77 7.70 -9.22 4.18
CA LYS A 77 7.99 -10.60 4.60
C LYS A 77 9.07 -10.65 5.68
N ALA A 78 10.10 -9.81 5.58
CA ALA A 78 11.14 -9.66 6.60
C ALA A 78 10.56 -9.25 7.95
N ALA A 79 9.73 -8.20 7.95
CA ALA A 79 9.06 -7.72 9.15
C ALA A 79 8.22 -8.82 9.82
N TRP A 80 7.42 -9.56 9.04
CA TRP A 80 6.65 -10.69 9.55
C TRP A 80 7.50 -11.85 10.06
N ARG A 81 8.67 -12.12 9.45
CA ARG A 81 9.61 -13.14 9.95
C ARG A 81 10.22 -12.70 11.28
N ALA A 82 10.67 -11.45 11.39
CA ALA A 82 11.31 -10.93 12.59
C ALA A 82 10.34 -10.83 13.79
N ALA A 83 9.06 -10.53 13.55
CA ALA A 83 8.05 -10.48 14.62
C ALA A 83 7.49 -11.87 15.02
N ARG A 84 7.73 -12.91 14.22
CA ARG A 84 7.11 -14.23 14.43
C ARG A 84 7.60 -14.87 15.72
N GLY A 85 6.65 -15.30 16.57
CA GLY A 85 6.95 -15.96 17.84
C GLY A 85 7.43 -15.00 18.94
N THR A 86 7.25 -13.69 18.74
CA THR A 86 7.57 -12.65 19.72
C THR A 86 6.30 -12.02 20.28
N ASP A 87 6.41 -11.27 21.38
CA ASP A 87 5.30 -10.51 21.96
C ASP A 87 5.00 -9.19 21.23
N LEU A 88 5.75 -8.86 20.17
CA LEU A 88 5.51 -7.67 19.38
C LEU A 88 4.26 -7.86 18.51
N LYS A 89 3.20 -7.10 18.78
CA LYS A 89 2.03 -7.08 17.90
C LYS A 89 2.35 -6.28 16.64
N LEU A 90 2.51 -6.97 15.52
CA LEU A 90 2.77 -6.37 14.21
C LEU A 90 1.48 -6.26 13.39
N VAL A 91 1.28 -5.09 12.78
CA VAL A 91 0.32 -4.87 11.71
C VAL A 91 1.02 -4.24 10.52
N THR A 92 0.62 -4.60 9.31
CA THR A 92 1.16 -4.02 8.07
C THR A 92 0.06 -3.26 7.32
N MET A 93 0.36 -2.02 6.95
CA MET A 93 -0.48 -1.18 6.11
C MET A 93 0.05 -1.21 4.67
N CYS A 94 -0.80 -1.55 3.71
CA CYS A 94 -0.50 -1.65 2.29
C CYS A 94 -1.23 -0.53 1.52
N PRO A 95 -0.74 0.73 1.59
CA PRO A 95 -1.33 1.82 0.84
C PRO A 95 -1.10 1.65 -0.67
N ALA A 96 -2.06 2.12 -1.46
CA ALA A 96 -1.93 2.30 -2.90
C ALA A 96 -0.99 3.48 -3.22
N LEU A 97 -1.03 3.98 -4.46
CA LEU A 97 -0.25 5.16 -4.82
C LEU A 97 -0.71 6.36 -3.99
N VAL A 98 0.15 6.82 -3.07
CA VAL A 98 -0.20 7.92 -2.19
C VAL A 98 -0.24 9.23 -2.98
N THR A 99 -1.36 9.94 -2.89
CA THR A 99 -1.60 11.25 -3.51
C THR A 99 -2.02 12.27 -2.44
N GLY A 100 -1.97 13.57 -2.76
CA GLY A 100 -2.41 14.63 -1.85
C GLY A 100 -1.68 15.97 -2.09
N PRO A 101 -2.18 17.07 -1.51
CA PRO A 101 -1.54 18.39 -1.59
C PRO A 101 -0.09 18.32 -1.10
N GLY A 102 0.86 18.85 -1.88
CA GLY A 102 2.27 18.95 -1.48
C GLY A 102 3.14 17.70 -1.65
N LEU A 103 2.57 16.48 -1.68
CA LEU A 103 3.36 15.24 -1.85
C LEU A 103 4.02 15.16 -3.23
N ARG A 104 3.33 15.66 -4.27
CA ARG A 104 3.81 15.71 -5.66
C ARG A 104 5.11 16.50 -5.85
N ARG A 105 5.32 17.56 -5.07
CA ARG A 105 6.51 18.41 -5.16
C ARG A 105 7.69 17.89 -4.33
N ARG A 106 7.43 17.05 -3.32
CA ARG A 106 8.43 16.65 -2.32
C ARG A 106 8.98 15.23 -2.51
N ASN A 107 8.25 14.33 -3.16
CA ASN A 107 8.66 12.91 -3.21
C ASN A 107 8.35 12.21 -4.54
N PRO A 108 8.94 12.65 -5.68
CA PRO A 108 8.66 12.05 -6.98
C PRO A 108 9.22 10.63 -7.10
N THR A 109 10.36 10.31 -6.50
CA THR A 109 11.09 9.06 -6.77
C THR A 109 10.31 7.78 -6.41
N PRO A 110 9.70 7.63 -5.22
CA PRO A 110 8.91 6.45 -4.88
C PRO A 110 7.63 6.36 -5.70
N SER A 111 6.99 7.49 -6.01
CA SER A 111 5.78 7.53 -6.85
C SER A 111 6.07 7.13 -8.29
N ILE A 112 7.20 7.59 -8.85
CA ILE A 112 7.69 7.17 -10.17
C ILE A 112 8.01 5.68 -10.16
N ALA A 113 8.70 5.20 -9.11
CA ALA A 113 9.05 3.79 -8.98
C ALA A 113 7.81 2.88 -8.85
N TYR A 114 6.77 3.34 -8.14
CA TYR A 114 5.48 2.67 -8.04
C TYR A 114 4.83 2.51 -9.42
N LEU A 115 4.91 3.56 -10.24
CA LEU A 115 4.25 3.60 -11.55
C LEU A 115 4.96 2.83 -12.66
N LYS A 116 6.09 2.17 -12.37
CA LYS A 116 6.81 1.36 -13.37
C LYS A 116 5.93 0.27 -14.01
N GLY A 117 4.98 -0.29 -13.24
CA GLY A 117 4.01 -1.28 -13.74
C GLY A 117 2.62 -0.72 -13.99
N ALA A 118 2.45 0.61 -14.06
CA ALA A 118 1.13 1.23 -14.01
C ALA A 118 0.21 0.86 -15.17
N HIS A 119 0.74 0.70 -16.38
CA HIS A 119 -0.07 0.30 -17.54
C HIS A 119 -0.67 -1.10 -17.37
N ALA A 120 0.12 -2.05 -16.83
CA ALA A 120 -0.36 -3.39 -16.54
C ALA A 120 -1.39 -3.37 -15.40
N MET A 121 -1.09 -2.66 -14.30
CA MET A 121 -2.04 -2.50 -13.20
C MET A 121 -3.35 -1.84 -13.65
N PHE A 122 -3.28 -0.83 -14.54
CA PHE A 122 -4.45 -0.16 -15.10
C PHE A 122 -5.29 -1.10 -15.97
N ALA A 123 -4.66 -1.82 -16.91
CA ALA A 123 -5.33 -2.81 -17.75
C ALA A 123 -5.98 -3.95 -16.94
N GLU A 124 -5.46 -4.23 -15.75
CA GLU A 124 -5.90 -5.28 -14.85
C GLU A 124 -6.90 -4.81 -13.77
N GLY A 125 -7.22 -3.51 -13.69
CA GLY A 125 -8.11 -2.95 -12.67
C GLY A 125 -7.49 -2.84 -11.27
N LEU A 126 -6.17 -2.87 -11.17
CA LEU A 126 -5.38 -2.89 -9.93
C LEU A 126 -4.68 -1.57 -9.61
N LEU A 127 -4.70 -0.60 -10.52
CA LEU A 127 -4.12 0.71 -10.28
C LEU A 127 -5.05 1.53 -9.37
N ALA A 128 -4.59 1.83 -8.15
CA ALA A 128 -5.37 2.59 -7.18
C ALA A 128 -4.54 3.70 -6.51
N THR A 129 -5.25 4.68 -5.96
CA THR A 129 -4.67 5.80 -5.21
C THR A 129 -5.18 5.84 -3.76
N SER A 130 -4.43 6.51 -2.91
CA SER A 130 -4.80 6.79 -1.53
C SER A 130 -4.41 8.21 -1.16
N ASN A 131 -5.30 9.00 -0.58
CA ASN A 131 -5.00 10.30 -0.03
C ASN A 131 -4.08 10.15 1.19
N VAL A 132 -3.00 10.93 1.24
CA VAL A 132 -2.02 10.95 2.33
C VAL A 132 -2.66 11.14 3.70
N GLU A 133 -3.70 11.96 3.81
CA GLU A 133 -4.43 12.20 5.06
C GLU A 133 -5.18 10.94 5.50
N GLY A 134 -5.85 10.27 4.56
CA GLY A 134 -6.53 9.01 4.82
C GLY A 134 -5.57 7.88 5.18
N VAL A 135 -4.40 7.82 4.55
CA VAL A 135 -3.34 6.86 4.91
C VAL A 135 -2.84 7.12 6.34
N ALA A 136 -2.58 8.37 6.70
CA ALA A 136 -2.15 8.73 8.04
C ALA A 136 -3.21 8.38 9.10
N GLU A 137 -4.47 8.71 8.81
CA GLU A 137 -5.60 8.35 9.67
C GLU A 137 -5.72 6.84 9.85
N ALA A 138 -5.61 6.06 8.76
CA ALA A 138 -5.66 4.62 8.79
C ALA A 138 -4.59 4.01 9.70
N HIS A 139 -3.35 4.51 9.65
CA HIS A 139 -2.27 4.06 10.55
C HIS A 139 -2.63 4.28 12.02
N VAL A 140 -3.14 5.47 12.36
CA VAL A 140 -3.53 5.82 13.74
C VAL A 140 -4.70 4.96 14.22
N ARG A 141 -5.74 4.78 13.40
CA ARG A 141 -6.92 4.01 13.79
C ARG A 141 -6.61 2.53 13.96
N VAL A 142 -5.83 1.97 13.04
CA VAL A 142 -5.37 0.58 13.14
C VAL A 142 -4.50 0.41 14.38
N TYR A 143 -3.56 1.32 14.65
CA TYR A 143 -2.74 1.28 15.87
C TYR A 143 -3.60 1.28 17.15
N LYS A 144 -4.64 2.12 17.22
CA LYS A 144 -5.55 2.17 18.37
C LYS A 144 -6.34 0.87 18.55
N GLU A 145 -6.76 0.23 17.47
CA GLU A 145 -7.51 -1.03 17.53
C GLU A 145 -6.62 -2.28 17.67
N MET A 146 -5.29 -2.11 17.70
CA MET A 146 -4.35 -3.21 17.99
C MET A 146 -4.43 -3.72 19.43
N ASP A 147 -5.14 -3.07 20.36
CA ASP A 147 -5.40 -3.71 21.67
C ASP A 147 -6.58 -4.70 21.59
N GLY A 148 -7.37 -4.65 20.51
CA GLY A 148 -8.46 -5.56 20.26
C GLY A 148 -8.24 -6.38 18.99
N THR A 149 -9.14 -6.19 18.03
CA THR A 149 -9.29 -7.05 16.85
C THR A 149 -8.32 -6.73 15.71
N ALA A 150 -7.61 -5.60 15.74
CA ALA A 150 -6.71 -5.27 14.64
C ALA A 150 -5.47 -6.17 14.64
N GLY A 151 -5.14 -6.72 13.48
CA GLY A 151 -4.05 -7.68 13.30
C GLY A 151 -3.83 -8.03 11.83
N GLY A 152 -2.63 -8.51 11.49
CA GLY A 152 -2.32 -8.92 10.12
C GLY A 152 -2.07 -7.75 9.17
N ARG A 153 -2.50 -7.91 7.92
CA ARG A 153 -2.27 -6.95 6.83
C ARG A 153 -3.55 -6.16 6.54
N TYR A 154 -3.43 -4.93 6.03
CA TYR A 154 -4.54 -4.06 5.64
C TYR A 154 -4.23 -3.38 4.31
N ILE A 155 -5.12 -3.47 3.32
CA ILE A 155 -5.01 -2.71 2.07
C ILE A 155 -5.68 -1.34 2.27
N CYS A 156 -5.04 -0.27 1.80
CA CYS A 156 -5.53 1.09 1.94
C CYS A 156 -5.55 1.82 0.60
N TYR A 157 -6.74 2.06 0.06
CA TYR A 157 -7.00 2.89 -1.11
C TYR A 157 -8.35 3.58 -0.98
N ASP A 158 -8.54 4.69 -1.69
CA ASP A 158 -9.81 5.41 -1.80
C ASP A 158 -10.37 5.44 -3.22
N HIS A 159 -9.53 5.28 -4.23
CA HIS A 159 -9.95 5.34 -5.63
C HIS A 159 -9.22 4.30 -6.48
N VAL A 160 -9.96 3.60 -7.34
CA VAL A 160 -9.40 2.71 -8.38
C VAL A 160 -9.47 3.45 -9.71
N VAL A 161 -8.32 3.58 -10.37
CA VAL A 161 -8.20 4.25 -11.66
C VAL A 161 -8.77 3.32 -12.74
N ARG A 162 -9.95 3.66 -13.27
CA ARG A 162 -10.66 2.84 -14.25
C ARG A 162 -10.65 3.44 -15.65
N ARG A 163 -10.59 4.77 -15.74
CA ARG A 163 -10.72 5.48 -17.01
C ARG A 163 -9.38 5.94 -17.56
N ALA A 164 -9.24 5.97 -18.88
CA ALA A 164 -7.99 6.39 -19.53
C ALA A 164 -7.64 7.86 -19.22
N GLU A 165 -8.66 8.70 -19.05
CA GLU A 165 -8.53 10.11 -18.69
C GLU A 165 -7.97 10.26 -17.28
N GLU A 166 -8.42 9.42 -16.33
CA GLU A 166 -7.90 9.40 -14.96
C GLU A 166 -6.43 8.94 -14.93
N PHE A 167 -6.09 7.95 -15.75
CA PHE A 167 -4.72 7.49 -15.86
C PHE A 167 -3.80 8.57 -16.45
N ALA A 168 -4.25 9.26 -17.51
CA ALA A 168 -3.52 10.37 -18.12
C ALA A 168 -3.38 11.55 -17.15
N GLU A 169 -4.42 11.86 -16.37
CA GLU A 169 -4.38 12.85 -15.30
C GLU A 169 -3.30 12.50 -14.28
N LEU A 170 -3.30 11.27 -13.78
CA LEU A 170 -2.35 10.80 -12.78
C LEU A 170 -0.90 10.90 -13.28
N GLN A 171 -0.64 10.53 -14.54
CA GLN A 171 0.68 10.68 -15.17
C GLN A 171 1.11 12.15 -15.25
N ARG A 172 0.22 13.03 -15.69
CA ARG A 172 0.48 14.47 -15.79
C ARG A 172 0.78 15.09 -14.43
N GLN A 173 0.00 14.73 -13.42
CA GLN A 173 0.16 15.21 -12.05
C GLN A 173 1.49 14.82 -11.41
N LEU A 174 2.09 13.72 -11.87
CA LEU A 174 3.37 13.22 -11.37
C LEU A 174 4.56 13.61 -12.26
N GLY A 175 4.32 14.47 -13.27
CA GLY A 175 5.37 14.93 -14.19
C GLY A 175 5.95 13.82 -15.05
N LEU A 176 5.25 12.69 -15.19
CA LEU A 176 5.66 11.61 -16.06
C LEU A 176 5.33 11.98 -17.50
N ARG A 177 6.34 11.95 -18.38
CA ARG A 177 6.09 12.03 -19.83
C ARG A 177 5.34 10.79 -20.26
N ALA A 178 4.22 10.97 -20.96
CA ALA A 178 3.58 9.87 -21.67
C ALA A 178 4.65 9.23 -22.59
N PRO A 179 4.80 7.88 -22.60
CA PRO A 179 5.63 7.24 -23.61
C PRO A 179 5.16 7.70 -24.99
N ALA A 180 6.10 7.97 -25.91
CA ALA A 180 5.74 8.20 -27.30
C ALA A 180 5.14 6.91 -27.86
N GLY A 181 3.80 6.80 -27.85
CA GLY A 181 3.08 5.58 -28.18
C GLY A 181 1.60 5.66 -27.84
N ARG A 182 0.82 4.71 -28.39
CA ARG A 182 -0.64 4.60 -28.25
C ARG A 182 -1.03 4.57 -26.77
N ALA A 183 -2.02 5.38 -26.38
CA ALA A 183 -2.58 5.35 -25.03
C ALA A 183 -2.96 3.91 -24.65
N PRO A 184 -2.73 3.46 -23.40
CA PRO A 184 -3.19 2.15 -22.97
C PRO A 184 -4.68 2.03 -23.24
N ALA A 185 -5.10 0.90 -23.79
CA ALA A 185 -6.51 0.57 -23.86
C ALA A 185 -7.07 0.62 -22.43
N ALA A 186 -8.19 1.33 -22.26
CA ALA A 186 -8.92 1.29 -21.01
C ALA A 186 -9.25 -0.18 -20.66
N PRO A 187 -9.30 -0.55 -19.37
CA PRO A 187 -9.82 -1.85 -18.99
C PRO A 187 -11.20 -2.02 -19.60
N ASP A 188 -11.41 -3.13 -20.32
CA ASP A 188 -12.73 -3.50 -20.80
C ASP A 188 -13.59 -3.84 -19.56
N GLU A 189 -14.66 -3.08 -19.33
CA GLU A 189 -15.56 -3.26 -18.18
C GLU A 189 -16.16 -4.68 -18.12
N ARG A 190 -16.21 -5.40 -19.25
CA ARG A 190 -16.66 -6.80 -19.32
C ARG A 190 -15.55 -7.81 -19.05
N ALA A 191 -14.31 -7.35 -18.87
CA ALA A 191 -13.10 -8.17 -18.72
C ALA A 191 -12.19 -7.72 -17.55
N GLU A 192 -12.70 -6.98 -16.55
CA GLU A 192 -11.96 -6.72 -15.30
C GLU A 192 -11.52 -8.07 -14.71
N ARG A 193 -10.21 -8.36 -14.78
CA ARG A 193 -9.65 -9.62 -14.29
C ARG A 193 -9.60 -9.70 -12.78
N PHE A 194 -9.48 -8.54 -12.13
CA PHE A 194 -9.30 -8.44 -10.70
C PHE A 194 -10.18 -7.38 -10.09
N GLU A 195 -10.50 -7.61 -8.82
CA GLU A 195 -11.21 -6.65 -7.98
C GLU A 195 -10.37 -6.40 -6.73
N LEU A 196 -9.98 -5.16 -6.46
CA LEU A 196 -9.33 -4.78 -5.20
C LEU A 196 -10.35 -4.80 -4.05
N CYS A 197 -9.94 -5.30 -2.89
CA CYS A 197 -10.74 -5.34 -1.68
C CYS A 197 -9.95 -4.75 -0.51
N ASN A 198 -10.48 -3.70 0.11
CA ASN A 198 -10.00 -3.12 1.36
C ASN A 198 -11.03 -3.27 2.50
N ARG A 199 -11.97 -4.23 2.39
CA ARG A 199 -13.11 -4.35 3.33
C ARG A 199 -12.65 -4.44 4.77
N LYS A 200 -11.50 -5.07 5.05
CA LYS A 200 -10.95 -5.19 6.40
C LYS A 200 -10.63 -3.83 7.03
N LEU A 201 -10.21 -2.84 6.24
CA LEU A 201 -9.90 -1.50 6.71
C LEU A 201 -11.15 -0.67 7.01
N THR A 202 -12.30 -1.01 6.41
CA THR A 202 -13.55 -0.25 6.60
C THR A 202 -14.02 -0.25 8.06
N ALA A 203 -13.82 -1.35 8.80
CA ALA A 203 -14.23 -1.46 10.20
C ALA A 203 -13.47 -0.48 11.12
N PRO A 204 -12.11 -0.45 11.15
CA PRO A 204 -11.35 0.59 11.88
C PRO A 204 -11.69 2.02 11.42
N MET A 205 -11.96 2.22 10.13
CA MET A 205 -12.26 3.55 9.55
C MET A 205 -13.69 4.02 9.81
N SER A 206 -14.61 3.13 10.16
CA SER A 206 -16.00 3.50 10.49
C SER A 206 -16.20 3.73 11.98
N ALA A 207 -15.29 3.23 12.83
CA ALA A 207 -15.31 3.44 14.26
C ALA A 207 -15.15 4.94 14.60
N ARG A 208 -16.26 5.64 14.84
CA ARG A 208 -16.27 7.00 15.37
C ARG A 208 -15.72 6.99 16.80
N ARG A 209 -14.40 7.08 16.95
CA ARG A 209 -13.80 7.51 18.22
C ARG A 209 -13.37 8.96 18.04
N ARG A 210 -14.09 9.88 18.68
CA ARG A 210 -13.71 11.30 18.76
C ARG A 210 -12.26 11.37 19.24
N CYS A 211 -11.39 12.02 18.46
CA CYS A 211 -10.07 12.38 18.94
C CYS A 211 -10.28 13.37 20.10
N THR A 212 -9.86 13.02 21.32
CA THR A 212 -9.99 13.90 22.49
C THR A 212 -8.84 14.91 22.59
N TYR A 213 -8.07 15.10 21.51
CA TYR A 213 -6.84 15.89 21.48
C TYR A 213 -6.97 17.21 20.70
N ASP A 214 -8.18 17.79 20.65
CA ASP A 214 -8.41 19.16 20.13
C ASP A 214 -8.05 20.27 21.13
N ALA A 215 -7.30 19.95 22.19
CA ALA A 215 -6.76 20.95 23.13
C ALA A 215 -5.24 21.06 22.97
N TYR A 216 -4.80 21.59 21.83
CA TYR A 216 -3.50 22.26 21.81
C TYR A 216 -3.65 23.54 22.63
N PHE A 217 -3.17 23.50 23.88
CA PHE A 217 -2.94 24.72 24.66
C PHE A 217 -2.08 25.65 23.82
N THR A 218 -2.61 26.80 23.46
CA THR A 218 -1.83 27.94 22.99
C THR A 218 -0.88 28.32 24.12
N VAL A 219 0.38 27.90 24.02
CA VAL A 219 1.44 28.41 24.90
C VAL A 219 1.67 29.85 24.46
N LEU A 220 1.04 30.78 25.16
CA LEU A 220 1.41 32.20 25.12
C LEU A 220 2.81 32.29 25.74
N TYR A 221 3.77 32.73 24.94
CA TYR A 221 5.04 33.23 25.46
C TYR A 221 4.75 34.62 26.02
N GLU A 222 4.85 34.77 27.34
CA GLU A 222 5.08 36.07 27.99
C GLU A 222 6.55 36.48 27.84
#